data_AF-A0A7Z2PS92-F1
#
_entry.id   AF-A0A7Z2PS92-F1
#
_cell.length_a   1.000
_cell.length_b   1.000
_cell.length_c   1.000
_cell.angle_alpha   90.00
_cell.angle_beta   90.00
_cell.angle_gamma   90.00
#
_symmetry.space_group_name_H-M   'P 1'
#
loop_
_entity.id
_entity.type
_entity.pdbx_description
1 polymer ?
#
loop_
_entity_poly.entity_id
_entity_poly.type
_entity_poly.pdbx_seq_one_letter_code
_entity_poly.pdbx_strand_id
1 'polypeptide(L)'
;MAVSYLTKTELDQFLHHNGNHIEASVRSALIDSLERSGVYSDHPGDTSKAAFQSGPFSGGAVPAGIQVLDVAQSTTVETTPNLKAIILDDAGGKTLNVIGGHNDVFIAMGKGSDSVNLYDYGNDTVYGGSGNDAIRGGHGNSSLFGGAGNDSIYGGSGNETLSGGSGNDYLEAGTGAQLLEGGSGNDVLQDLSSAGRSTLLGGYGNDTLIGVQGDVFEGGSGNDVFWVYGESGLNSTLQGGGGNDTFHLQTHTGNDTIIGGTGSDIVDFADRSSFDVTKIDFDDKTNSYTLHFGDNQTVVVSGVEYLHFTDGDVQLPKL
;
A
#
# COMPACT_ATOMS: atom_id res chain seq x y z
N MET A 1 -34.93 -4.98 11.09
CA MET A 1 -34.31 -5.21 9.78
C MET A 1 -34.53 -6.67 9.42
N ALA A 2 -34.95 -6.96 8.17
CA ALA A 2 -35.21 -8.32 7.73
C ALA A 2 -33.92 -8.92 7.18
N VAL A 3 -33.50 -10.05 7.77
CA VAL A 3 -32.43 -10.87 7.18
C VAL A 3 -33.02 -11.51 5.93
N SER A 4 -32.50 -11.13 4.77
CA SER A 4 -32.88 -11.69 3.48
C SER A 4 -31.78 -12.60 2.97
N TYR A 5 -32.17 -13.60 2.20
CA TYR A 5 -31.25 -14.56 1.61
C TYR A 5 -31.07 -14.22 0.12
N LEU A 6 -29.88 -13.81 -0.31
CA LEU A 6 -29.56 -13.45 -1.71
C LEU A 6 -28.80 -14.58 -2.39
N THR A 7 -29.11 -14.93 -3.64
CA THR A 7 -28.28 -15.74 -4.56
C THR A 7 -27.16 -14.90 -5.19
N LYS A 8 -26.16 -15.51 -5.84
CA LYS A 8 -25.10 -14.79 -6.58
C LYS A 8 -25.67 -13.77 -7.59
N THR A 9 -26.71 -14.17 -8.34
CA THR A 9 -27.40 -13.27 -9.27
C THR A 9 -28.11 -12.12 -8.57
N GLU A 10 -28.74 -12.37 -7.42
CA GLU A 10 -29.41 -11.32 -6.63
C GLU A 10 -28.40 -10.39 -5.94
N LEU A 11 -27.23 -10.89 -5.54
CA LEU A 11 -26.12 -10.09 -5.03
C LEU A 11 -25.52 -9.20 -6.12
N ASP A 12 -25.25 -9.75 -7.30
CA ASP A 12 -24.76 -8.96 -8.43
C ASP A 12 -25.76 -7.87 -8.85
N GLN A 13 -27.05 -8.23 -8.88
CA GLN A 13 -28.13 -7.26 -9.09
C GLN A 13 -28.21 -6.23 -7.97
N PHE A 14 -27.98 -6.58 -6.71
CA PHE A 14 -27.92 -5.64 -5.58
C PHE A 14 -26.77 -4.65 -5.75
N LEU A 15 -25.57 -5.16 -6.01
CA LEU A 15 -24.38 -4.36 -6.33
C LEU A 15 -24.57 -3.52 -7.61
N HIS A 16 -25.59 -3.79 -8.43
CA HIS A 16 -25.98 -2.98 -9.60
C HIS A 16 -27.21 -2.09 -9.37
N HIS A 17 -28.04 -2.36 -8.35
CA HIS A 17 -29.29 -1.64 -8.12
C HIS A 17 -29.01 -0.27 -7.49
N ASN A 18 -29.86 0.71 -7.82
CA ASN A 18 -29.85 2.07 -7.27
C ASN A 18 -28.68 2.98 -7.66
N GLY A 19 -27.87 2.60 -8.66
CA GLY A 19 -26.68 3.38 -9.01
C GLY A 19 -25.50 3.08 -8.09
N ASN A 20 -25.49 1.92 -7.43
CA ASN A 20 -24.32 1.38 -6.73
C ASN A 20 -23.05 1.57 -7.55
N HIS A 21 -22.09 2.27 -6.95
CA HIS A 21 -20.90 2.75 -7.62
C HIS A 21 -19.64 1.98 -7.21
N ILE A 22 -19.82 0.75 -6.73
CA ILE A 22 -18.71 -0.18 -6.52
C ILE A 22 -18.19 -0.61 -7.89
N GLU A 23 -16.90 -0.39 -8.11
CA GLU A 23 -16.24 -0.71 -9.37
C GLU A 23 -16.37 -2.20 -9.73
N ALA A 24 -16.36 -2.49 -11.02
CA ALA A 24 -16.55 -3.86 -11.51
C ALA A 24 -15.47 -4.83 -10.99
N SER A 25 -14.23 -4.35 -10.86
CA SER A 25 -13.10 -5.08 -10.25
C SER A 25 -13.38 -5.43 -8.78
N VAL A 26 -13.79 -4.45 -7.97
CA VAL A 26 -14.10 -4.63 -6.54
C VAL A 26 -15.28 -5.58 -6.35
N ARG A 27 -16.30 -5.50 -7.21
CA ARG A 27 -17.43 -6.44 -7.24
C ARG A 27 -16.97 -7.87 -7.52
N SER A 28 -16.12 -8.08 -8.52
CA SER A 28 -15.57 -9.40 -8.81
C SER A 28 -14.79 -9.93 -7.61
N ALA A 29 -13.94 -9.10 -6.99
CA ALA A 29 -13.19 -9.47 -5.80
C ALA A 29 -14.09 -9.80 -4.59
N LEU A 30 -15.18 -9.05 -4.38
CA LEU A 30 -16.19 -9.32 -3.36
C LEU A 30 -16.85 -10.68 -3.59
N ILE A 31 -17.29 -10.96 -4.81
CA ILE A 31 -17.91 -12.24 -5.18
C ILE A 31 -16.93 -13.39 -4.91
N ASP A 32 -15.69 -13.28 -5.40
CA ASP A 32 -14.65 -14.31 -5.21
C ASP A 32 -14.31 -14.50 -3.71
N SER A 33 -14.30 -13.42 -2.93
CA SER A 33 -14.11 -13.48 -1.47
C SER A 33 -15.24 -14.26 -0.79
N LEU A 34 -16.49 -13.92 -1.12
CA LEU A 34 -17.66 -14.59 -0.56
C LEU A 34 -17.69 -16.08 -0.94
N GLU A 35 -17.31 -16.44 -2.18
CA GLU A 35 -17.21 -17.83 -2.60
C GLU A 35 -16.12 -18.60 -1.87
N ARG A 36 -14.91 -18.04 -1.75
CA ARG A 36 -13.82 -18.66 -0.98
C ARG A 36 -14.18 -18.89 0.48
N SER A 37 -14.97 -17.99 1.06
CA SER A 37 -15.45 -18.12 2.44
C SER A 37 -16.62 -19.11 2.61
N GLY A 38 -17.06 -19.76 1.52
CA GLY A 38 -18.13 -20.75 1.55
C GLY A 38 -19.53 -20.15 1.72
N VAL A 39 -19.66 -18.83 1.53
CA VAL A 39 -20.96 -18.14 1.55
C VAL A 39 -21.79 -18.53 0.32
N TYR A 40 -21.13 -18.78 -0.82
CA TYR A 40 -21.71 -19.22 -2.09
C TYR A 40 -20.80 -20.22 -2.83
N SER A 41 -21.31 -20.93 -3.84
CA SER A 41 -20.52 -21.72 -4.79
C SER A 41 -20.78 -21.30 -6.24
N ASP A 42 -19.73 -21.37 -7.07
CA ASP A 42 -19.81 -21.03 -8.49
C ASP A 42 -20.24 -22.21 -9.40
N HIS A 43 -20.78 -23.28 -8.80
CA HIS A 43 -21.23 -24.45 -9.55
C HIS A 43 -22.49 -24.16 -10.36
N PRO A 44 -22.57 -24.56 -11.66
CA PRO A 44 -23.79 -24.41 -12.44
C PRO A 44 -24.99 -25.06 -11.74
N GLY A 45 -25.97 -24.25 -11.33
CA GLY A 45 -27.15 -24.69 -10.58
C GLY A 45 -27.09 -24.46 -9.07
N ASP A 46 -26.03 -23.83 -8.54
CA ASP A 46 -26.01 -23.42 -7.15
C ASP A 46 -27.05 -22.32 -6.88
N THR A 47 -27.87 -22.56 -5.86
CA THR A 47 -28.92 -21.64 -5.37
C THR A 47 -28.66 -21.22 -3.94
N SER A 48 -27.45 -21.50 -3.42
CA SER A 48 -26.99 -21.10 -2.10
C SER A 48 -27.20 -19.61 -1.91
N LYS A 49 -27.66 -19.27 -0.70
CA LYS A 49 -28.02 -17.89 -0.39
C LYS A 49 -27.22 -17.38 0.80
N ALA A 50 -26.64 -16.19 0.70
CA ALA A 50 -26.04 -15.57 1.87
C ALA A 50 -27.12 -14.96 2.74
N ALA A 51 -26.92 -15.06 4.03
CA ALA A 51 -27.63 -14.22 4.97
C ALA A 51 -27.13 -12.77 4.84
N PHE A 52 -28.00 -11.91 4.33
CA PHE A 52 -27.74 -10.49 4.14
C PHE A 52 -28.69 -9.68 5.01
N GLN A 53 -28.19 -8.59 5.58
CA GLN A 53 -29.04 -7.61 6.23
C GLN A 53 -29.48 -6.55 5.22
N SER A 54 -30.77 -6.60 4.84
CA SER A 54 -31.35 -5.56 3.97
C SER A 54 -31.62 -4.26 4.73
N GLY A 55 -31.07 -3.16 4.22
CA GLY A 55 -31.25 -1.80 4.72
C GLY A 55 -30.16 -1.34 5.69
N PRO A 56 -30.17 -0.03 6.01
CA PRO A 56 -29.03 0.63 6.65
C PRO A 56 -28.80 0.14 8.07
N PHE A 57 -27.65 -0.50 8.30
CA PHE A 57 -27.21 -0.77 9.67
C PHE A 57 -26.84 0.53 10.39
N SER A 58 -27.44 0.73 11.56
CA SER A 58 -27.20 1.92 12.39
C SER A 58 -26.01 1.80 13.33
N GLY A 59 -25.41 0.61 13.43
CA GLY A 59 -24.28 0.30 14.32
C GLY A 59 -24.58 -0.71 15.42
N GLY A 60 -23.52 -1.25 16.01
CA GLY A 60 -23.52 -2.18 17.13
C GLY A 60 -23.08 -3.61 16.75
N ALA A 61 -23.42 -4.56 17.61
CA ALA A 61 -23.17 -5.99 17.39
C ALA A 61 -23.94 -6.52 16.19
N VAL A 62 -23.22 -7.17 15.27
CA VAL A 62 -23.82 -7.82 14.11
C VAL A 62 -24.63 -9.04 14.58
N PRO A 63 -25.91 -9.17 14.18
CA PRO A 63 -26.72 -10.33 14.54
C PRO A 63 -26.12 -11.64 14.05
N ALA A 64 -26.31 -12.71 14.83
CA ALA A 64 -25.80 -14.03 14.49
C ALA A 64 -26.32 -14.51 13.12
N GLY A 65 -25.40 -15.02 12.30
CA GLY A 65 -25.69 -15.60 10.99
C GLY A 65 -25.65 -14.61 9.83
N ILE A 66 -25.54 -13.30 10.06
CA ILE A 66 -25.32 -12.32 8.98
C ILE A 66 -23.93 -12.49 8.37
N GLN A 67 -23.86 -12.54 7.05
CA GLN A 67 -22.63 -12.65 6.26
C GLN A 67 -22.30 -11.36 5.52
N VAL A 68 -23.31 -10.62 5.05
CA VAL A 68 -23.11 -9.37 4.33
C VAL A 68 -23.95 -8.26 4.97
N LEU A 69 -23.32 -7.09 5.18
CA LEU A 69 -23.90 -5.94 5.84
C LEU A 69 -23.88 -4.71 4.94
N ASP A 70 -25.01 -4.00 4.86
CA ASP A 70 -25.16 -2.72 4.17
C ASP A 70 -25.20 -1.57 5.21
N VAL A 71 -24.27 -0.62 5.08
CA VAL A 71 -24.07 0.50 5.99
C VAL A 71 -24.33 1.82 5.26
N ALA A 72 -25.43 2.50 5.60
CA ALA A 72 -25.78 3.77 4.95
C ALA A 72 -25.44 5.04 5.74
N GLN A 73 -24.81 4.94 6.92
CA GLN A 73 -24.40 6.11 7.70
C GLN A 73 -23.11 5.81 8.46
N SER A 74 -22.41 6.87 8.88
CA SER A 74 -21.24 6.72 9.74
C SER A 74 -21.61 5.98 11.02
N THR A 75 -20.88 4.91 11.34
CA THR A 75 -21.24 4.02 12.44
C THR A 75 -20.07 3.14 12.90
N THR A 76 -20.33 2.36 13.95
CA THR A 76 -19.43 1.32 14.46
C THR A 76 -20.06 -0.06 14.28
N VAL A 77 -19.34 -0.98 13.66
CA VAL A 77 -19.75 -2.38 13.44
C VAL A 77 -18.91 -3.28 14.33
N GLU A 78 -19.54 -4.04 15.22
CA GLU A 78 -18.87 -5.08 16.00
C GLU A 78 -18.96 -6.44 15.29
N THR A 79 -17.83 -6.91 14.79
CA THR A 79 -17.73 -8.08 13.91
C THR A 79 -18.04 -9.38 14.64
N THR A 80 -18.59 -10.34 13.89
CA THR A 80 -18.79 -11.72 14.36
C THR A 80 -18.11 -12.68 13.39
N PRO A 81 -17.83 -13.93 13.78
CA PRO A 81 -17.19 -14.92 12.89
C PRO A 81 -17.95 -15.19 11.58
N ASN A 82 -19.24 -14.86 11.54
CA ASN A 82 -20.08 -15.07 10.37
C ASN A 82 -20.11 -13.87 9.41
N LEU A 83 -19.74 -12.66 9.86
CA LEU A 83 -19.65 -11.50 8.99
C LEU A 83 -18.48 -11.72 8.01
N LYS A 84 -18.73 -11.50 6.72
CA LYS A 84 -17.77 -11.66 5.63
C LYS A 84 -17.60 -10.41 4.78
N ALA A 85 -18.65 -9.59 4.65
CA ALA A 85 -18.54 -8.34 3.93
C ALA A 85 -19.35 -7.20 4.55
N ILE A 86 -18.80 -5.99 4.45
CA ILE A 86 -19.47 -4.72 4.73
C ILE A 86 -19.43 -3.89 3.45
N ILE A 87 -20.57 -3.33 3.07
CA ILE A 87 -20.71 -2.48 1.90
C ILE A 87 -21.17 -1.10 2.37
N LEU A 88 -20.45 -0.06 1.96
CA LEU A 88 -20.95 1.30 1.98
C LEU A 88 -21.39 1.65 0.56
N ASP A 89 -22.66 2.03 0.41
CA ASP A 89 -23.28 2.39 -0.86
C ASP A 89 -23.82 3.81 -0.76
N ASP A 90 -22.92 4.79 -0.74
CA ASP A 90 -23.32 6.19 -0.89
C ASP A 90 -22.33 6.91 -1.82
N ALA A 91 -22.66 8.14 -2.20
CA ALA A 91 -21.77 9.07 -2.88
C ALA A 91 -21.27 10.17 -1.92
N GLY A 92 -21.57 10.05 -0.62
CA GLY A 92 -21.26 11.02 0.42
C GLY A 92 -20.38 10.39 1.49
N GLY A 93 -19.44 11.17 2.01
CA GLY A 93 -18.43 10.67 2.93
C GLY A 93 -18.97 10.10 4.24
N LYS A 94 -18.70 8.82 4.48
CA LYS A 94 -19.04 8.06 5.68
C LYS A 94 -17.81 7.76 6.50
N THR A 95 -18.04 7.35 7.74
CA THR A 95 -17.01 6.81 8.61
C THR A 95 -17.48 5.49 9.19
N LEU A 96 -16.79 4.40 8.87
CA LEU A 96 -17.02 3.08 9.43
C LEU A 96 -15.89 2.73 10.40
N ASN A 97 -16.26 2.46 11.65
CA ASN A 97 -15.36 1.87 12.62
C ASN A 97 -15.68 0.39 12.73
N VAL A 98 -14.72 -0.48 12.46
CA VAL A 98 -14.86 -1.92 12.62
C VAL A 98 -14.16 -2.31 13.92
N ILE A 99 -14.90 -2.90 14.85
CA ILE A 99 -14.37 -3.41 16.11
C ILE A 99 -14.67 -4.90 16.20
N GLY A 100 -13.89 -5.66 16.95
CA GLY A 100 -14.19 -7.08 17.14
C GLY A 100 -12.95 -7.93 17.39
N GLY A 101 -13.09 -9.22 17.11
CA GLY A 101 -12.05 -10.23 17.33
C GLY A 101 -11.09 -10.39 16.16
N HIS A 102 -10.80 -11.64 15.79
CA HIS A 102 -9.93 -11.98 14.66
C HIS A 102 -10.75 -12.34 13.41
N ASN A 103 -11.75 -11.52 13.08
CA ASN A 103 -12.66 -11.84 11.99
C ASN A 103 -12.20 -11.13 10.72
N ASP A 104 -11.80 -11.91 9.72
CA ASP A 104 -11.47 -11.36 8.40
C ASP A 104 -12.76 -10.85 7.72
N VAL A 105 -12.76 -9.57 7.32
CA VAL A 105 -13.88 -8.90 6.66
C VAL A 105 -13.43 -8.24 5.37
N PHE A 106 -14.28 -8.34 4.35
CA PHE A 106 -14.16 -7.59 3.11
C PHE A 106 -14.99 -6.29 3.20
N ILE A 107 -14.39 -5.14 2.91
CA ILE A 107 -15.06 -3.84 2.96
C ILE A 107 -14.98 -3.19 1.58
N ALA A 108 -16.12 -2.79 1.02
CA ALA A 108 -16.19 -1.96 -0.18
C ALA A 108 -16.88 -0.63 0.15
N MET A 109 -16.19 0.49 -0.05
CA MET A 109 -16.65 1.82 0.36
C MET A 109 -17.38 2.56 -0.79
N GLY A 110 -16.98 2.32 -2.04
CA GLY A 110 -17.76 2.70 -3.21
C GLY A 110 -17.39 4.06 -3.76
N LYS A 111 -18.24 5.07 -3.59
CA LYS A 111 -18.04 6.43 -4.11
C LYS A 111 -18.06 7.47 -2.99
N GLY A 112 -17.33 8.56 -3.21
CA GLY A 112 -17.29 9.66 -2.25
C GLY A 112 -16.04 9.57 -1.40
N SER A 113 -15.91 10.49 -0.45
CA SER A 113 -14.75 10.55 0.43
C SER A 113 -15.07 9.87 1.76
N ASP A 114 -14.85 8.58 1.81
CA ASP A 114 -15.20 7.74 2.94
C ASP A 114 -14.01 7.50 3.87
N SER A 115 -14.28 6.99 5.07
CA SER A 115 -13.25 6.64 6.03
C SER A 115 -13.57 5.32 6.70
N VAL A 116 -12.56 4.46 6.82
CA VAL A 116 -12.63 3.19 7.53
C VAL A 116 -11.52 3.14 8.57
N ASN A 117 -11.88 2.78 9.81
CA ASN A 117 -10.93 2.47 10.86
C ASN A 117 -11.15 1.03 11.34
N LEU A 118 -10.14 0.19 11.19
CA LEU A 118 -10.12 -1.17 11.71
C LEU A 118 -9.48 -1.17 13.09
N TYR A 119 -10.20 -1.68 14.09
CA TYR A 119 -9.74 -1.82 15.48
C TYR A 119 -9.74 -3.28 15.94
N ASP A 120 -9.75 -4.20 14.99
CA ASP A 120 -9.77 -5.64 15.22
C ASP A 120 -8.44 -6.29 14.79
N TYR A 121 -8.43 -7.61 14.75
CA TYR A 121 -7.23 -8.43 14.53
C TYR A 121 -7.38 -9.38 13.35
N GLY A 122 -8.27 -9.03 12.40
CA GLY A 122 -8.54 -9.78 11.19
C GLY A 122 -7.53 -9.50 10.09
N ASN A 123 -7.43 -10.42 9.13
CA ASN A 123 -6.77 -10.16 7.86
C ASN A 123 -7.81 -9.57 6.91
N ASP A 124 -7.98 -8.26 6.98
CA ASP A 124 -9.07 -7.60 6.29
C ASP A 124 -8.70 -7.22 4.86
N THR A 125 -9.72 -7.05 4.04
CA THR A 125 -9.57 -6.51 2.68
C THR A 125 -10.46 -5.28 2.56
N VAL A 126 -9.87 -4.11 2.31
CA VAL A 126 -10.61 -2.84 2.23
C VAL A 126 -10.38 -2.21 0.86
N TYR A 127 -11.46 -1.85 0.18
CA TYR A 127 -11.46 -1.07 -1.06
C TYR A 127 -12.20 0.25 -0.83
N GLY A 128 -11.50 1.38 -0.93
CA GLY A 128 -12.06 2.73 -0.92
C GLY A 128 -12.96 2.99 -2.12
N GLY A 129 -12.44 2.72 -3.31
CA GLY A 129 -13.21 2.87 -4.54
C GLY A 129 -12.89 4.20 -5.18
N SER A 130 -13.80 5.16 -5.20
CA SER A 130 -13.53 6.45 -5.85
C SER A 130 -13.93 7.63 -4.99
N GLY A 131 -13.15 8.72 -5.05
CA GLY A 131 -13.18 9.83 -4.12
C GLY A 131 -11.97 9.75 -3.18
N ASN A 132 -11.79 10.78 -2.35
CA ASN A 132 -10.61 10.84 -1.48
C ASN A 132 -10.90 10.12 -0.17
N ASP A 133 -10.39 8.90 -0.01
CA ASP A 133 -10.70 7.99 1.08
C ASP A 133 -9.62 7.99 2.18
N ALA A 134 -10.03 7.66 3.40
CA ALA A 134 -9.13 7.52 4.54
C ALA A 134 -9.25 6.15 5.19
N ILE A 135 -8.27 5.28 4.95
CA ILE A 135 -8.25 3.90 5.45
C ILE A 135 -7.21 3.79 6.56
N ARG A 136 -7.62 3.29 7.73
CA ARG A 136 -6.72 2.92 8.82
C ARG A 136 -6.85 1.44 9.12
N GLY A 137 -5.78 0.71 8.85
CA GLY A 137 -5.60 -0.70 9.13
C GLY A 137 -5.55 -1.02 10.61
N GLY A 138 -5.93 -2.25 10.93
CA GLY A 138 -5.92 -2.82 12.28
C GLY A 138 -4.72 -3.73 12.48
N HIS A 139 -4.86 -4.73 13.33
CA HIS A 139 -3.87 -5.81 13.41
C HIS A 139 -4.20 -6.90 12.38
N GLY A 140 -3.20 -7.63 11.91
CA GLY A 140 -3.37 -8.71 10.93
C GLY A 140 -2.77 -8.35 9.57
N ASN A 141 -2.67 -9.35 8.69
CA ASN A 141 -2.10 -9.19 7.35
C ASN A 141 -3.19 -8.71 6.40
N SER A 142 -3.42 -7.40 6.35
CA SER A 142 -4.53 -6.81 5.60
C SER A 142 -4.11 -6.38 4.19
N SER A 143 -5.10 -6.25 3.30
CA SER A 143 -4.93 -5.63 1.99
C SER A 143 -5.82 -4.38 1.92
N LEU A 144 -5.20 -3.22 1.77
CA LEU A 144 -5.84 -1.90 1.86
C LEU A 144 -5.64 -1.17 0.53
N PHE A 145 -6.74 -0.88 -0.17
CA PHE A 145 -6.74 -0.27 -1.49
C PHE A 145 -7.54 1.04 -1.44
N GLY A 146 -6.91 2.17 -1.78
CA GLY A 146 -7.55 3.48 -1.88
C GLY A 146 -8.48 3.54 -3.09
N GLY A 147 -7.91 3.35 -4.28
CA GLY A 147 -8.64 3.32 -5.54
C GLY A 147 -8.40 4.60 -6.34
N ALA A 148 -9.44 5.36 -6.65
CA ALA A 148 -9.35 6.55 -7.48
C ALA A 148 -9.67 7.81 -6.67
N GLY A 149 -8.68 8.65 -6.43
CA GLY A 149 -8.81 9.82 -5.56
C GLY A 149 -7.46 10.12 -4.93
N ASN A 150 -7.40 11.17 -4.12
CA ASN A 150 -6.23 11.40 -3.29
C ASN A 150 -6.49 10.77 -1.92
N ASP A 151 -5.96 9.58 -1.71
CA ASP A 151 -6.28 8.71 -0.60
C ASP A 151 -5.24 8.82 0.52
N SER A 152 -5.63 8.45 1.73
CA SER A 152 -4.74 8.36 2.89
C SER A 152 -4.90 7.00 3.55
N ILE A 153 -3.87 6.17 3.42
CA ILE A 153 -3.84 4.81 3.92
C ILE A 153 -2.79 4.70 5.01
N TYR A 154 -3.25 4.36 6.21
CA TYR A 154 -2.41 4.07 7.36
C TYR A 154 -2.50 2.57 7.63
N GLY A 155 -1.40 1.85 7.49
CA GLY A 155 -1.27 0.46 7.92
C GLY A 155 -1.37 0.32 9.44
N GLY A 156 -1.30 -0.91 9.94
CA GLY A 156 -1.42 -1.20 11.36
C GLY A 156 -0.28 -2.08 11.85
N SER A 157 -0.58 -3.33 12.18
CA SER A 157 0.49 -4.29 12.46
C SER A 157 0.23 -5.59 11.75
N GLY A 158 1.24 -6.15 11.12
CA GLY A 158 1.12 -7.36 10.32
C GLY A 158 2.06 -7.28 9.15
N ASN A 159 1.86 -8.12 8.16
CA ASN A 159 2.43 -7.89 6.84
C ASN A 159 1.29 -7.45 5.94
N GLU A 160 1.19 -6.16 5.67
CA GLU A 160 0.11 -5.58 4.92
C GLU A 160 0.50 -5.27 3.47
N THR A 161 -0.51 -5.19 2.61
CA THR A 161 -0.40 -4.65 1.26
C THR A 161 -1.22 -3.38 1.20
N LEU A 162 -0.58 -2.26 0.90
CA LEU A 162 -1.19 -0.94 0.80
C LEU A 162 -1.06 -0.48 -0.66
N SER A 163 -2.15 -0.05 -1.27
CA SER A 163 -2.15 0.48 -2.64
C SER A 163 -2.99 1.76 -2.72
N GLY A 164 -2.38 2.87 -3.16
CA GLY A 164 -3.05 4.15 -3.36
C GLY A 164 -3.99 4.09 -4.55
N GLY A 165 -3.44 3.77 -5.73
CA GLY A 165 -4.20 3.56 -6.94
C GLY A 165 -3.98 4.71 -7.92
N SER A 166 -4.96 5.59 -8.10
CA SER A 166 -4.84 6.75 -8.98
C SER A 166 -5.20 8.03 -8.26
N GLY A 167 -4.35 9.04 -8.39
CA GLY A 167 -4.42 10.29 -7.64
C GLY A 167 -3.16 10.44 -6.81
N ASN A 168 -3.04 11.51 -6.03
CA ASN A 168 -1.87 11.73 -5.20
C ASN A 168 -2.14 11.19 -3.80
N ASP A 169 -1.52 10.06 -3.48
CA ASP A 169 -1.83 9.26 -2.32
C ASP A 169 -0.78 9.39 -1.20
N TYR A 170 -1.22 9.18 0.04
CA TYR A 170 -0.36 9.09 1.21
C TYR A 170 -0.48 7.71 1.85
N LEU A 171 0.59 6.93 1.80
CA LEU A 171 0.66 5.58 2.36
C LEU A 171 1.68 5.57 3.51
N GLU A 172 1.20 5.43 4.74
CA GLU A 172 2.04 5.21 5.92
C GLU A 172 1.88 3.76 6.36
N ALA A 173 2.97 2.99 6.26
CA ALA A 173 3.01 1.62 6.70
C ALA A 173 3.01 1.50 8.23
N GLY A 174 2.62 0.33 8.68
CA GLY A 174 2.65 -0.04 10.08
C GLY A 174 3.91 -0.81 10.47
N THR A 175 3.79 -1.71 11.44
CA THR A 175 4.89 -2.61 11.80
C THR A 175 4.82 -3.91 11.01
N GLY A 176 5.95 -4.40 10.50
CA GLY A 176 6.08 -5.68 9.82
C GLY A 176 6.76 -5.54 8.46
N ALA A 177 6.65 -6.56 7.60
CA ALA A 177 7.16 -6.52 6.22
C ALA A 177 6.03 -6.16 5.27
N GLN A 178 6.16 -5.04 4.58
CA GLN A 178 5.08 -4.35 3.89
C GLN A 178 5.28 -4.34 2.38
N LEU A 179 4.18 -4.30 1.63
CA LEU A 179 4.18 -3.93 0.22
C LEU A 179 3.36 -2.65 0.06
N LEU A 180 4.01 -1.55 -0.34
CA LEU A 180 3.37 -0.26 -0.61
C LEU A 180 3.46 0.02 -2.10
N GLU A 181 2.31 0.34 -2.70
CA GLU A 181 2.17 0.71 -4.11
C GLU A 181 1.47 2.07 -4.21
N GLY A 182 2.16 3.12 -4.69
CA GLY A 182 1.55 4.43 -4.93
C GLY A 182 0.55 4.35 -6.08
N GLY A 183 1.04 3.96 -7.24
CA GLY A 183 0.23 3.71 -8.42
C GLY A 183 0.44 4.80 -9.46
N SER A 184 -0.52 5.72 -9.61
CA SER A 184 -0.40 6.82 -10.56
C SER A 184 -0.76 8.14 -9.92
N GLY A 185 0.10 9.13 -10.05
CA GLY A 185 0.03 10.40 -9.33
C GLY A 185 1.34 10.65 -8.61
N ASN A 186 1.41 11.72 -7.84
CA ASN A 186 2.61 12.00 -7.04
C ASN A 186 2.35 11.52 -5.61
N ASP A 187 2.93 10.38 -5.26
CA ASP A 187 2.60 9.65 -4.06
C ASP A 187 3.67 9.83 -2.97
N VAL A 188 3.27 9.64 -1.72
CA VAL A 188 4.18 9.59 -0.57
C VAL A 188 4.02 8.24 0.11
N LEU A 189 5.07 7.42 0.03
CA LEU A 189 5.11 6.10 0.64
C LEU A 189 6.10 6.12 1.80
N GLN A 190 5.67 5.72 2.98
CA GLN A 190 6.47 5.79 4.19
C GLN A 190 6.42 4.47 4.98
N ASP A 191 7.56 3.82 5.17
CA ASP A 191 7.74 2.70 6.10
C ASP A 191 8.98 2.90 6.98
N LEU A 192 8.78 3.40 8.20
CA LEU A 192 9.87 3.61 9.16
C LEU A 192 10.07 2.42 10.10
N SER A 193 9.38 1.31 9.89
CA SER A 193 9.50 0.11 10.71
C SER A 193 10.74 -0.70 10.31
N SER A 194 11.63 -0.96 11.26
CA SER A 194 12.74 -1.90 11.07
C SER A 194 12.32 -3.37 11.23
N ALA A 195 11.01 -3.65 11.31
CA ALA A 195 10.45 -4.97 11.63
C ALA A 195 10.13 -5.78 10.37
N GLY A 196 11.04 -5.84 9.41
CA GLY A 196 10.79 -6.54 8.16
C GLY A 196 11.74 -6.09 7.06
N ARG A 197 11.52 -6.63 5.86
CA ARG A 197 12.03 -6.05 4.62
C ARG A 197 10.82 -5.71 3.79
N SER A 198 10.61 -4.42 3.56
CA SER A 198 9.47 -3.90 2.83
C SER A 198 9.84 -3.60 1.39
N THR A 199 8.82 -3.49 0.54
CA THR A 199 8.95 -3.07 -0.85
C THR A 199 8.06 -1.86 -1.06
N LEU A 200 8.65 -0.76 -1.50
CA LEU A 200 7.95 0.50 -1.79
C LEU A 200 8.04 0.74 -3.30
N LEU A 201 6.89 0.85 -3.97
CA LEU A 201 6.75 1.04 -5.41
C LEU A 201 6.00 2.35 -5.65
N GLY A 202 6.66 3.37 -6.19
CA GLY A 202 6.06 4.67 -6.51
C GLY A 202 5.05 4.54 -7.65
N GLY A 203 5.53 4.15 -8.82
CA GLY A 203 4.70 3.91 -10.01
C GLY A 203 4.87 5.01 -11.05
N TYR A 204 3.79 5.70 -11.41
CA TYR A 204 3.81 6.80 -12.36
C TYR A 204 3.62 8.13 -11.66
N GLY A 205 4.56 9.04 -11.82
CA GLY A 205 4.51 10.39 -11.26
C GLY A 205 5.78 10.66 -10.46
N ASN A 206 5.83 11.80 -9.79
CA ASN A 206 7.00 12.17 -9.00
C ASN A 206 6.74 11.76 -7.55
N ASP A 207 7.31 10.64 -7.14
CA ASP A 207 7.00 9.99 -5.87
C ASP A 207 8.05 10.31 -4.80
N THR A 208 7.64 10.25 -3.54
CA THR A 208 8.53 10.34 -2.39
C THR A 208 8.46 9.04 -1.61
N LEU A 209 9.53 8.25 -1.65
CA LEU A 209 9.61 6.98 -0.94
C LEU A 209 10.54 7.14 0.27
N ILE A 210 10.00 6.85 1.45
CA ILE A 210 10.66 7.04 2.73
C ILE A 210 10.70 5.69 3.43
N GLY A 211 11.89 5.17 3.71
CA GLY A 211 11.97 3.92 4.47
C GLY A 211 13.29 3.69 5.18
N VAL A 212 13.56 2.45 5.51
CA VAL A 212 14.74 2.07 6.29
C VAL A 212 15.69 1.16 5.50
N GLN A 213 16.93 1.05 5.96
CA GLN A 213 17.89 0.12 5.37
C GLN A 213 17.40 -1.33 5.40
N GLY A 214 17.60 -2.03 4.28
CA GLY A 214 17.17 -3.41 4.07
C GLY A 214 15.96 -3.55 3.16
N ASP A 215 15.23 -2.45 2.94
CA ASP A 215 14.07 -2.40 2.07
C ASP A 215 14.45 -2.31 0.59
N VAL A 216 13.45 -2.54 -0.26
CA VAL A 216 13.53 -2.38 -1.71
C VAL A 216 12.65 -1.21 -2.13
N PHE A 217 13.19 -0.32 -2.93
CA PHE A 217 12.50 0.87 -3.40
C PHE A 217 12.56 0.92 -4.93
N GLU A 218 11.42 1.14 -5.57
CA GLU A 218 11.33 1.39 -7.01
C GLU A 218 10.48 2.66 -7.22
N GLY A 219 11.07 3.72 -7.75
CA GLY A 219 10.38 4.98 -8.03
C GLY A 219 9.43 4.84 -9.20
N GLY A 220 9.94 4.39 -10.34
CA GLY A 220 9.14 4.10 -11.53
C GLY A 220 9.36 5.14 -12.62
N SER A 221 8.30 5.84 -13.04
CA SER A 221 8.41 6.90 -14.05
C SER A 221 8.10 8.25 -13.44
N GLY A 222 9.05 9.17 -13.48
CA GLY A 222 8.95 10.52 -12.95
C GLY A 222 10.25 10.89 -12.25
N ASN A 223 10.28 12.05 -11.62
CA ASN A 223 11.42 12.48 -10.83
C ASN A 223 11.17 12.10 -9.37
N ASP A 224 11.75 10.99 -8.93
CA ASP A 224 11.46 10.38 -7.65
C ASP A 224 12.48 10.78 -6.59
N VAL A 225 12.04 10.78 -5.33
CA VAL A 225 12.87 11.13 -4.18
C VAL A 225 12.85 9.99 -3.17
N PHE A 226 14.02 9.48 -2.84
CA PHE A 226 14.20 8.39 -1.90
C PHE A 226 14.86 8.90 -0.63
N TRP A 227 14.30 8.57 0.53
CA TRP A 227 14.89 8.83 1.84
C TRP A 227 15.10 7.53 2.60
N VAL A 228 16.37 7.16 2.80
CA VAL A 228 16.73 5.91 3.48
C VAL A 228 17.34 6.19 4.85
N TYR A 229 16.67 5.72 5.90
CA TYR A 229 17.05 5.89 7.31
C TYR A 229 17.53 4.57 7.97
N GLY A 230 18.05 4.68 9.20
CA GLY A 230 18.26 3.54 10.10
C GLY A 230 19.68 2.95 10.11
N GLU A 231 20.00 2.11 11.09
CA GLU A 231 21.36 1.55 11.27
C GLU A 231 21.34 0.01 11.24
N SER A 232 20.43 -0.59 10.46
CA SER A 232 20.23 -2.04 10.46
C SER A 232 21.45 -2.81 9.93
N GLY A 233 22.28 -2.15 9.10
CA GLY A 233 23.40 -2.77 8.39
C GLY A 233 22.96 -3.74 7.31
N LEU A 234 21.67 -3.75 6.97
CA LEU A 234 21.10 -4.54 5.89
C LEU A 234 21.30 -3.82 4.57
N ASN A 235 21.43 -4.62 3.51
CA ASN A 235 21.59 -4.10 2.16
C ASN A 235 20.24 -3.68 1.59
N SER A 236 20.17 -2.45 1.11
CA SER A 236 19.01 -1.88 0.42
C SER A 236 19.21 -1.92 -1.09
N THR A 237 18.12 -1.99 -1.83
CA THR A 237 18.13 -1.84 -3.30
C THR A 237 17.22 -0.67 -3.65
N LEU A 238 17.77 0.35 -4.28
CA LEU A 238 17.05 1.54 -4.73
C LEU A 238 17.09 1.61 -6.25
N GLN A 239 15.94 1.75 -6.89
CA GLN A 239 15.81 1.93 -8.33
C GLN A 239 14.97 3.16 -8.62
N GLY A 240 15.56 4.16 -9.30
CA GLY A 240 14.87 5.39 -9.72
C GLY A 240 13.90 5.09 -10.85
N GLY A 241 14.43 4.58 -11.95
CA GLY A 241 13.65 4.21 -13.12
C GLY A 241 13.82 5.24 -14.22
N GLY A 242 12.78 6.01 -14.52
CA GLY A 242 12.84 7.01 -15.58
C GLY A 242 12.51 8.40 -15.10
N GLY A 243 13.47 9.31 -15.16
CA GLY A 243 13.36 10.71 -14.79
C GLY A 243 14.64 11.16 -14.10
N ASN A 244 14.61 12.29 -13.40
CA ASN A 244 15.75 12.75 -12.63
C ASN A 244 15.52 12.42 -11.17
N ASP A 245 16.15 11.36 -10.69
CA ASP A 245 15.89 10.78 -9.39
C ASP A 245 16.92 11.24 -8.35
N THR A 246 16.50 11.38 -7.10
CA THR A 246 17.37 11.79 -5.99
C THR A 246 17.31 10.80 -4.84
N PHE A 247 18.44 10.21 -4.51
CA PHE A 247 18.59 9.23 -3.44
C PHE A 247 19.29 9.86 -2.23
N HIS A 248 18.57 10.14 -1.16
CA HIS A 248 19.12 10.62 0.11
C HIS A 248 19.43 9.46 1.05
N LEU A 249 20.71 9.11 1.16
CA LEU A 249 21.20 8.12 2.13
C LEU A 249 21.55 8.84 3.44
N GLN A 250 20.63 8.80 4.40
CA GLN A 250 20.80 9.45 5.71
C GLN A 250 21.70 8.66 6.65
N THR A 251 21.93 7.40 6.31
CA THR A 251 22.69 6.43 7.08
C THR A 251 23.41 5.54 6.08
N HIS A 252 24.55 4.99 6.50
CA HIS A 252 25.46 4.40 5.53
C HIS A 252 25.75 2.92 5.75
N THR A 253 25.11 2.30 6.74
CA THR A 253 25.39 0.91 7.09
C THR A 253 24.85 -0.06 6.03
N GLY A 254 25.52 -1.21 5.89
CA GLY A 254 25.15 -2.19 4.86
C GLY A 254 25.89 -1.96 3.53
N ASN A 255 25.58 -2.83 2.57
CA ASN A 255 26.10 -2.74 1.20
C ASN A 255 24.95 -2.47 0.24
N ASP A 256 24.66 -1.20 0.00
CA ASP A 256 23.50 -0.79 -0.79
C ASP A 256 23.78 -0.82 -2.30
N THR A 257 22.72 -1.05 -3.07
CA THR A 257 22.72 -0.98 -4.53
C THR A 257 21.75 0.09 -4.98
N ILE A 258 22.22 1.02 -5.81
CA ILE A 258 21.43 2.14 -6.35
C ILE A 258 21.52 2.12 -7.87
N ILE A 259 20.35 2.17 -8.50
CA ILE A 259 20.19 2.18 -9.94
C ILE A 259 19.40 3.45 -10.25
N GLY A 260 20.06 4.50 -10.79
CA GLY A 260 19.37 5.74 -11.15
C GLY A 260 18.39 5.49 -12.29
N GLY A 261 18.92 5.14 -13.46
CA GLY A 261 18.13 4.66 -14.58
C GLY A 261 18.28 5.60 -15.77
N THR A 262 17.18 6.10 -16.32
CA THR A 262 17.23 7.08 -17.41
C THR A 262 17.00 8.48 -16.88
N GLY A 263 17.95 9.39 -17.14
CA GLY A 263 17.77 10.80 -16.83
C GLY A 263 19.04 11.39 -16.27
N SER A 264 18.93 12.16 -15.19
CA SER A 264 20.06 12.75 -14.49
C SER A 264 19.88 12.54 -13.00
N ASP A 265 20.53 11.52 -12.48
CA ASP A 265 20.28 10.98 -11.16
C ASP A 265 21.36 11.38 -10.17
N ILE A 266 20.96 11.58 -8.92
CA ILE A 266 21.81 12.09 -7.84
C ILE A 266 21.75 11.14 -6.64
N VAL A 267 22.91 10.73 -6.14
CA VAL A 267 23.02 10.09 -4.82
C VAL A 267 23.63 11.08 -3.84
N ASP A 268 22.88 11.40 -2.80
CA ASP A 268 23.29 12.26 -1.70
C ASP A 268 23.67 11.44 -0.48
N PHE A 269 24.95 11.48 -0.12
CA PHE A 269 25.49 10.86 1.08
C PHE A 269 25.52 11.88 2.22
N ALA A 270 24.43 11.94 2.99
CA ALA A 270 24.33 12.85 4.13
C ALA A 270 25.45 12.60 5.14
N ASP A 271 26.04 13.66 5.70
CA ASP A 271 27.12 13.59 6.69
C ASP A 271 28.40 12.83 6.26
N ARG A 272 28.56 12.47 4.98
CA ARG A 272 29.81 11.90 4.44
C ARG A 272 30.61 12.91 3.65
N SER A 273 31.92 12.77 3.71
CA SER A 273 32.87 13.50 2.88
C SER A 273 33.38 12.59 1.77
N SER A 274 33.75 13.19 0.63
CA SER A 274 34.44 12.49 -0.44
C SER A 274 35.73 11.80 0.03
N PHE A 275 36.36 12.27 1.11
CA PHE A 275 37.54 11.65 1.71
C PHE A 275 37.25 10.30 2.41
N ASP A 276 35.99 9.98 2.68
CA ASP A 276 35.60 8.69 3.26
C ASP A 276 35.66 7.56 2.22
N VAL A 277 35.65 7.90 0.93
CA VAL A 277 35.79 6.96 -0.18
C VAL A 277 37.26 6.55 -0.32
N THR A 278 37.56 5.31 0.04
CA THR A 278 38.92 4.75 0.01
C THR A 278 39.29 4.16 -1.34
N LYS A 279 38.30 3.71 -2.11
CA LYS A 279 38.49 3.04 -3.40
C LYS A 279 37.21 3.15 -4.23
N ILE A 280 37.36 3.27 -5.55
CA ILE A 280 36.26 3.12 -6.51
C ILE A 280 36.66 2.02 -7.49
N ASP A 281 35.85 0.97 -7.58
CA ASP A 281 35.95 -0.06 -8.61
C ASP A 281 34.92 0.19 -9.70
N PHE A 282 35.28 -0.11 -10.96
CA PHE A 282 34.37 -0.04 -12.11
C PHE A 282 34.22 -1.43 -12.72
N ASP A 283 32.97 -1.88 -12.91
CA ASP A 283 32.63 -3.11 -13.62
C ASP A 283 32.01 -2.76 -14.99
N ASP A 284 32.73 -3.11 -16.06
CA ASP A 284 32.36 -2.82 -17.44
C ASP A 284 31.23 -3.72 -17.97
N LYS A 285 30.92 -4.83 -17.30
CA LYS A 285 29.84 -5.74 -17.69
C LYS A 285 28.49 -5.27 -17.20
N THR A 286 28.46 -4.73 -15.98
CA THR A 286 27.25 -4.22 -15.33
C THR A 286 27.13 -2.71 -15.43
N ASN A 287 28.16 -2.04 -15.96
CA ASN A 287 28.21 -0.59 -16.11
C ASN A 287 28.01 0.14 -14.78
N SER A 288 28.68 -0.34 -13.73
CA SER A 288 28.47 0.10 -12.35
C SER A 288 29.78 0.52 -11.69
N TYR A 289 29.69 1.50 -10.80
CA TYR A 289 30.75 1.89 -9.88
C TYR A 289 30.48 1.30 -8.50
N THR A 290 31.50 0.72 -7.87
CA THR A 290 31.46 0.31 -6.47
C THR A 290 32.32 1.29 -5.68
N LEU A 291 31.67 2.08 -4.82
CA LEU A 291 32.34 2.96 -3.87
C LEU A 291 32.64 2.16 -2.60
N HIS A 292 33.90 2.16 -2.16
CA HIS A 292 34.33 1.55 -0.91
C HIS A 292 34.64 2.62 0.13
N PHE A 293 34.04 2.52 1.30
CA PHE A 293 34.20 3.48 2.39
C PHE A 293 35.17 2.96 3.48
N GLY A 294 35.72 3.88 4.28
CA GLY A 294 36.71 3.57 5.32
C GLY A 294 36.22 2.65 6.45
N ASP A 295 34.92 2.47 6.56
CA ASP A 295 34.23 1.56 7.50
C ASP A 295 33.91 0.18 6.90
N ASN A 296 34.50 -0.16 5.74
CA ASN A 296 34.28 -1.39 4.97
C ASN A 296 32.88 -1.55 4.38
N GLN A 297 32.08 -0.49 4.31
CA GLN A 297 30.82 -0.50 3.59
C GLN A 297 31.04 -0.23 2.11
N THR A 298 30.13 -0.71 1.27
CA THR A 298 30.16 -0.47 -0.16
C THR A 298 28.83 0.02 -0.69
N VAL A 299 28.83 1.02 -1.54
CA VAL A 299 27.65 1.42 -2.31
C VAL A 299 27.92 1.18 -3.77
N VAL A 300 27.09 0.35 -4.39
CA VAL A 300 27.13 0.10 -5.83
C VAL A 300 26.16 1.05 -6.50
N VAL A 301 26.63 1.83 -7.47
CA VAL A 301 25.80 2.75 -8.26
C VAL A 301 25.89 2.42 -9.76
N SER A 302 24.76 2.46 -10.45
CA SER A 302 24.67 2.38 -11.91
C SER A 302 23.62 3.36 -12.44
N GLY A 303 23.87 3.93 -13.62
CA GLY A 303 22.99 4.96 -14.20
C GLY A 303 22.83 6.19 -13.30
N VAL A 304 23.88 6.59 -12.57
CA VAL A 304 23.91 7.77 -11.70
C VAL A 304 24.93 8.76 -12.24
N GLU A 305 24.56 10.04 -12.38
CA GLU A 305 25.42 11.09 -12.93
C GLU A 305 26.19 11.85 -11.84
N TYR A 306 25.60 12.03 -10.66
CA TYR A 306 26.16 12.88 -9.61
C TYR A 306 26.14 12.20 -8.25
N LEU A 307 27.25 12.34 -7.52
CA LEU A 307 27.36 11.99 -6.11
C LEU A 307 27.56 13.27 -5.30
N HIS A 308 26.66 13.54 -4.37
CA HIS A 308 26.74 14.69 -3.46
C HIS A 308 27.35 14.24 -2.13
N PHE A 309 28.41 14.96 -1.72
CA PHE A 309 29.04 14.83 -0.41
C PHE A 309 29.06 16.19 0.29
N THR A 310 29.28 16.20 1.60
CA THR A 310 29.37 17.43 2.42
C THR A 310 30.46 18.41 1.98
N ASP A 311 31.49 17.93 1.28
CA ASP A 311 32.63 18.71 0.76
C ASP A 311 32.54 19.02 -0.74
N GLY A 312 31.47 18.59 -1.41
CA GLY A 312 31.14 18.97 -2.79
C GLY A 312 30.62 17.82 -3.66
N ASP A 313 30.31 18.16 -4.90
CA ASP A 313 29.74 17.23 -5.88
C ASP A 313 30.85 16.53 -6.68
N VAL A 314 30.67 15.22 -6.89
CA VAL A 314 31.48 14.42 -7.80
C VAL A 314 30.61 13.99 -8.97
N GLN A 315 30.97 14.43 -10.17
CA GLN A 315 30.33 13.95 -11.39
C GLN A 315 30.96 12.62 -11.81
N LEU A 316 30.12 11.59 -11.98
CA LEU A 316 30.56 10.32 -12.52
C LEU A 316 30.73 10.43 -14.05
N PRO A 317 31.74 9.77 -14.63
CA PRO A 317 31.85 9.67 -16.08
C PRO A 317 30.57 9.06 -16.65
N LYS A 318 30.03 9.66 -17.73
CA LYS A 318 28.91 9.06 -18.44
C LYS A 318 29.34 7.73 -19.03
N LEU A 319 28.60 6.69 -18.70
CA LEU A 319 28.84 5.31 -19.11
C LEU A 319 27.90 4.89 -20.24
#